data_AF-A0A952NA80-F1
#
_entry.id   AF-A0A952NA80-F1
#
_cell.length_a   1.000
_cell.length_b   1.000
_cell.length_c   1.000
_cell.angle_alpha   90.00
_cell.angle_beta   90.00
_cell.angle_gamma   90.00
#
_symmetry.space_group_name_H-M   'P 1'
#
loop_
_entity.id
_entity.type
_entity.pdbx_description
1 polymer ?
#
loop_
_entity_poly.entity_id
_entity_poly.type
_entity_poly.pdbx_seq_one_letter_code
_entity_poly.pdbx_strand_id
1 'polypeptide(L)' 'RQVAIAYEFQSKGIGKRLVLFSEAFCIDKGFEEIILHARETAVPFYLSLGYKVEGDCFTEVSLPHFKMKKFLH' A
#
# COMPACT_ATOMS: atom_id res chain seq x y z
N ARG A 1 -1.30 11.68 -4.00
CA ARG A 1 -0.11 11.89 -3.12
C ARG A 1 0.52 10.51 -2.88
N GLN A 2 1.85 10.40 -2.80
CA GLN A 2 2.55 9.10 -2.68
C GLN A 2 2.95 8.80 -1.23
N VAL A 3 3.01 7.51 -0.87
CA VAL A 3 3.60 7.03 0.40
C VAL A 3 5.11 6.91 0.22
N ALA A 4 5.89 7.45 1.16
CA ALA A 4 7.35 7.36 1.13
C ALA A 4 7.92 7.31 2.55
N ILE A 5 9.02 6.56 2.70
CA ILE A 5 9.87 6.56 3.90
C ILE A 5 11.26 6.99 3.48
N ALA A 6 11.84 7.97 4.18
CA ALA A 6 13.22 8.39 3.96
C ALA A 6 14.17 7.19 4.11
N TYR A 7 15.17 7.12 3.24
CA TYR A 7 16.04 5.94 3.08
C TYR A 7 16.62 5.43 4.41
N GLU A 8 17.10 6.33 5.25
CA GLU A 8 17.70 6.03 6.57
C GLU A 8 16.73 5.41 7.59
N PHE A 9 15.43 5.44 7.28
CA PHE A 9 14.34 4.97 8.12
C PHE A 9 13.60 3.76 7.54
N GLN A 10 13.99 3.28 6.36
CA GLN A 10 13.41 2.08 5.73
C GLN A 10 13.77 0.81 6.52
N SER A 11 13.00 -0.25 6.32
CA SER A 11 13.16 -1.56 6.98
C SER A 11 13.10 -1.57 8.51
N LYS A 12 12.75 -0.45 9.16
CA LYS A 12 12.53 -0.32 10.62
C LYS A 12 11.07 -0.52 11.04
N GLY A 13 10.23 -1.04 10.14
CA GLY A 13 8.79 -1.26 10.37
C GLY A 13 7.92 0.01 10.35
N ILE A 14 8.48 1.18 10.05
CA ILE A 14 7.74 2.46 10.02
C ILE A 14 6.68 2.45 8.92
N GLY A 15 7.00 1.99 7.72
CA GLY A 15 6.04 1.87 6.62
C GLY A 15 4.82 1.01 7.01
N LYS A 16 5.07 -0.14 7.66
CA LYS A 16 3.99 -1.00 8.17
C LYS A 16 3.11 -0.25 9.18
N ARG A 17 3.69 0.49 10.13
CA ARG A 17 2.92 1.28 11.11
C ARG A 17 2.06 2.35 10.44
N LEU A 18 2.58 3.04 9.42
CA LEU A 18 1.80 4.04 8.67
C LEU A 18 0.59 3.42 7.96
N VAL A 19 0.77 2.27 7.31
CA VAL A 19 -0.32 1.57 6.62
C VAL A 19 -1.36 1.08 7.63
N LEU A 20 -0.93 0.44 8.72
CA LEU A 20 -1.85 -0.03 9.77
C LEU A 20 -2.65 1.12 10.42
N PHE A 21 -2.01 2.28 10.64
CA PHE A 21 -2.71 3.46 11.13
C PHE A 21 -3.77 3.93 10.12
N SER A 22 -3.45 3.92 8.83
CA SER A 22 -4.39 4.29 7.76
C SER A 22 -5.56 3.31 7.68
N GLU A 23 -5.29 2.00 7.79
CA GLU A 23 -6.32 0.95 7.85
C GLU A 23 -7.26 1.16 9.05
N ALA A 24 -6.71 1.39 10.25
CA ALA A 24 -7.50 1.64 11.45
C ALA A 24 -8.36 2.92 11.32
N PHE A 25 -7.81 3.99 10.75
CA PHE A 25 -8.56 5.21 10.46
C PHE A 25 -9.72 4.95 9.49
N CYS A 26 -9.48 4.14 8.45
CA CYS A 26 -10.51 3.78 7.48
C CYS A 26 -11.64 2.96 8.13
N ILE A 27 -11.30 1.98 8.96
CA ILE A 27 -12.26 1.18 9.72
C ILE A 27 -13.11 2.06 10.65
N ASP A 28 -12.48 2.96 11.42
CA ASP A 28 -13.18 3.90 12.31
C ASP A 28 -14.19 4.80 11.57
N LYS A 29 -13.93 5.08 10.29
CA LYS A 29 -14.79 5.90 9.43
C LYS A 29 -15.81 5.07 8.64
N GLY A 30 -15.84 3.75 8.82
CA GLY A 30 -16.78 2.85 8.14
C GLY A 30 -16.45 2.58 6.68
N PHE A 31 -15.19 2.74 6.26
CA PHE A 31 -14.76 2.33 4.92
C PHE A 31 -14.49 0.81 4.89
N GLU A 32 -14.91 0.17 3.80
CA GLU A 32 -14.83 -1.30 3.64
C GLU A 32 -13.59 -1.75 2.87
N GLU A 33 -12.90 -0.86 2.17
CA GLU A 33 -11.71 -1.20 1.41
C GLU A 33 -10.70 -0.05 1.27
N ILE A 34 -9.44 -0.41 1.05
CA ILE A 34 -8.37 0.50 0.60
C ILE A 34 -7.86 0.03 -0.75
N ILE A 35 -7.76 0.96 -1.69
CA ILE A 35 -7.17 0.78 -3.01
C ILE A 35 -5.92 1.65 -3.13
N LEU A 36 -4.87 1.13 -3.76
CA LEU A 36 -3.62 1.84 -4.02
C LEU A 36 -2.98 1.42 -5.35
N HIS A 37 -2.09 2.26 -5.86
CA HIS A 37 -1.17 1.93 -6.96
C HIS A 37 0.22 1.74 -6.36
N ALA A 38 0.67 0.50 -6.22
CA ALA A 38 1.99 0.18 -5.69
C ALA A 38 3.01 0.18 -6.83
N ARG A 39 4.18 0.80 -6.63
CA ARG A 39 5.35 0.51 -7.46
C ARG A 39 5.64 -0.99 -7.42
N GLU A 40 6.10 -1.58 -8.51
CA GLU A 40 6.48 -3.00 -8.60
C GLU A 40 7.38 -3.44 -7.43
N THR A 41 8.37 -2.63 -7.08
CA THR A 41 9.30 -2.89 -5.97
C THR A 41 8.64 -2.90 -4.58
N ALA A 42 7.48 -2.28 -4.42
CA ALA A 42 6.72 -2.22 -3.18
C ALA A 42 5.60 -3.28 -3.11
N VAL A 43 5.33 -4.03 -4.18
CA VAL A 43 4.28 -5.07 -4.20
C VAL A 43 4.49 -6.11 -3.08
N PRO A 44 5.70 -6.68 -2.85
CA PRO A 44 5.90 -7.65 -1.77
C PRO A 44 5.57 -7.10 -0.37
N PHE A 45 5.82 -5.80 -0.16
CA PHE A 45 5.48 -5.13 1.09
C PHE A 45 3.96 -5.11 1.31
N TYR A 46 3.17 -4.71 0.31
CA TYR A 46 1.71 -4.67 0.44
C TYR A 46 1.08 -6.07 0.50
N LEU A 47 1.62 -7.04 -0.25
CA LEU A 47 1.22 -8.45 -0.14
C LEU A 47 1.38 -8.96 1.31
N SER A 48 2.49 -8.61 1.98
CA SER A 48 2.73 -8.98 3.37
C SER A 48 1.74 -8.38 4.38
N LEU A 49 1.00 -7.34 3.97
CA LEU A 49 -0.05 -6.69 4.76
C LEU A 49 -1.46 -7.18 4.40
N GLY A 50 -1.58 -8.14 3.48
CA GLY A 50 -2.85 -8.73 3.06
C GLY A 50 -3.54 -8.01 1.90
N TYR A 51 -2.87 -7.07 1.25
CA TYR A 51 -3.35 -6.52 -0.03
C TYR A 51 -3.21 -7.57 -1.13
N LYS A 52 -4.04 -7.45 -2.16
CA LYS A 52 -4.04 -8.30 -3.36
C LYS A 52 -3.85 -7.44 -4.59
N VAL A 53 -3.07 -7.93 -5.56
CA VAL A 53 -2.96 -7.32 -6.89
C VAL A 53 -4.29 -7.45 -7.61
N GLU A 54 -4.69 -6.40 -8.31
CA GLU A 54 -5.86 -6.35 -9.18
C GLU A 54 -5.43 -5.93 -10.59
N GLY A 55 -5.58 -6.84 -11.55
CA GLY A 55 -5.24 -6.60 -12.95
C GLY A 55 -3.74 -6.68 -13.25
N ASP A 56 -3.37 -6.15 -14.41
CA ASP A 56 -2.02 -6.22 -14.97
C ASP A 56 -1.14 -5.04 -14.54
N CYS A 57 0.18 -5.18 -14.75
CA CYS A 57 1.15 -4.11 -14.55
C CYS A 57 0.86 -2.95 -15.51
N PHE A 58 0.98 -1.71 -15.01
CA PHE A 58 0.87 -0.50 -15.82
C PHE A 58 1.97 0.50 -15.49
N THR A 59 2.25 1.42 -16.41
CA THR A 59 3.25 2.47 -16.18
C THR A 59 2.59 3.71 -15.61
N GLU A 60 3.10 4.18 -14.47
CA GLU A 60 2.69 5.44 -13.84
C GLU A 60 3.95 6.19 -13.39
N VAL A 61 4.04 7.49 -13.67
CA VAL A 61 5.26 8.30 -13.38
C VAL A 61 6.55 7.63 -13.89
N SER A 62 6.50 7.10 -15.12
CA SER A 62 7.62 6.40 -15.79
C SER A 62 8.14 5.13 -15.11
N LEU A 63 7.40 4.58 -14.13
CA LEU A 63 7.78 3.38 -13.40
C LEU A 63 6.65 2.32 -13.45
N PRO A 64 6.98 1.02 -13.38
CA PRO A 64 5.98 -0.04 -13.33
C PRO A 64 5.22 -0.03 -11.98
N HIS A 65 3.91 -0.13 -12.06
CA HIS A 65 2.98 -0.14 -10.95
C HIS A 65 1.94 -1.25 -11.09
N PHE A 66 1.36 -1.65 -9.96
CA PHE A 66 0.23 -2.55 -9.86
C PHE A 66 -0.88 -1.90 -9.04
N LYS A 67 -2.13 -2.06 -9.48
CA LYS A 67 -3.28 -1.70 -8.65
C LYS A 67 -3.41 -2.80 -7.60
N MET A 68 -3.59 -2.42 -6.35
CA MET A 68 -3.78 -3.35 -5.25
C MET A 68 -4.94 -2.91 -4.37
N LYS A 69 -5.62 -3.87 -3.75
CA LYS A 69 -6.70 -3.61 -2.80
C LYS A 69 -6.69 -4.53 -1.60
N LYS A 70 -7.29 -4.07 -0.51
CA LYS A 70 -7.55 -4.85 0.71
C LYS A 70 -8.91 -4.48 1.25
N PHE A 71 -9.74 -5.49 1.53
CA PHE A 71 -10.98 -5.33 2.29
C PHE A 71 -10.64 -5.19 3.78
N LEU A 72 -11.32 -4.26 4.43
CA LEU A 72 -11.22 -3.96 5.85
C LEU A 72 -12.44 -4.58 6.53
N HIS A 73 -12.21 -5.51 7.46
CA HIS A 73 -13.23 -6.18 8.26
C HIS A 73 -12.95 -5.96 9.74
#